data_AF-A0A4Y9ENI6-F1
#
_entry.id   AF-A0A4Y9ENI6-F1
#
_cell.length_a   1.000
_cell.length_b   1.000
_cell.length_c   1.000
_cell.angle_alpha   90.00
_cell.angle_beta   90.00
_cell.angle_gamma   90.00
#
_symmetry.space_group_name_H-M   'P 1'
#
loop_
_entity.id
_entity.type
_entity.pdbx_description
1 polymer ?
#
loop_
_entity_poly.entity_id
_entity_poly.type
_entity_poly.pdbx_seq_one_letter_code
_entity_poly.pdbx_strand_id
1 'polypeptide(L)'
;MPPTAVVFDIGNVLYGWDPRFLYAKLIADPAQLDWFLANVVTHDWHFQHDAGRPWRQTTAELTAAFPDHADLIAAYVPRWLETISGPVPGMLDLVEDLAARGVPLFGITNFSAEFWVPFRASAPVFDHFRDIVVSGTERLTKPDPAIYALALDRFGLAPGEGLFIDDRLENVAAGEAAGFPGHHFTGAAPLRAELQRLGLL
;
A
#
# COMPACT_ATOMS: atom_id res chain seq x y z
N MET A 1 -14.31 0.05 23.58
CA MET A 1 -15.51 0.34 22.77
C MET A 1 -15.30 -0.30 21.41
N PRO A 2 -16.36 -0.67 20.65
CA PRO A 2 -16.15 -1.11 19.27
C PRO A 2 -15.52 0.03 18.45
N PRO A 3 -14.70 -0.28 17.43
CA PRO A 3 -14.20 0.72 16.50
C PRO A 3 -15.35 1.46 15.83
N THR A 4 -15.11 2.72 15.48
CA THR A 4 -16.05 3.60 14.78
C THR A 4 -15.55 4.04 13.40
N ALA A 5 -14.28 3.78 13.10
CA ALA A 5 -13.62 4.09 11.84
C ALA A 5 -12.87 2.86 11.30
N VAL A 6 -12.51 2.90 10.01
CA VAL A 6 -11.72 1.86 9.33
C VAL A 6 -10.46 2.46 8.74
N VAL A 7 -9.33 1.81 8.99
CA VAL A 7 -8.00 2.21 8.53
C VAL A 7 -7.43 1.10 7.66
N PHE A 8 -7.28 1.37 6.38
CA PHE A 8 -6.82 0.38 5.40
C PHE A 8 -5.33 0.50 5.11
N ASP A 9 -4.62 -0.62 5.01
CA ASP A 9 -3.53 -0.69 4.04
C ASP A 9 -4.07 -0.62 2.61
N ILE A 10 -3.21 -0.23 1.68
CA ILE A 10 -3.56 -0.04 0.28
C ILE A 10 -2.99 -1.18 -0.57
N GLY A 11 -1.69 -1.46 -0.46
CA GLY A 11 -1.04 -2.52 -1.23
C GLY A 11 -1.58 -3.89 -0.83
N ASN A 12 -2.01 -4.69 -1.80
CA ASN A 12 -2.60 -6.02 -1.63
C ASN A 12 -3.87 -6.12 -0.75
N VAL A 13 -4.33 -5.00 -0.18
CA VAL A 13 -5.63 -4.88 0.51
C VAL A 13 -6.65 -4.19 -0.39
N LEU A 14 -6.37 -3.02 -0.94
CA LEU A 14 -7.28 -2.32 -1.87
C LEU A 14 -6.88 -2.51 -3.33
N TYR A 15 -5.59 -2.45 -3.62
CA TYR A 15 -5.03 -2.63 -4.95
C TYR A 15 -3.85 -3.57 -4.90
N GLY A 16 -3.80 -4.52 -5.82
CA GLY A 16 -2.65 -5.39 -5.96
C GLY A 16 -1.47 -4.65 -6.60
N TRP A 17 -0.26 -5.03 -6.19
CA TRP A 17 0.98 -4.51 -6.75
C TRP A 17 1.94 -5.65 -7.01
N ASP A 18 2.48 -5.71 -8.23
CA ASP A 18 3.54 -6.64 -8.60
C ASP A 18 4.31 -6.07 -9.81
N PRO A 19 5.63 -5.79 -9.69
CA PRO A 19 6.43 -5.26 -10.80
C PRO A 19 6.43 -6.17 -12.03
N ARG A 20 6.12 -7.46 -11.86
CA ARG A 20 5.97 -8.42 -12.97
C ARG A 20 4.93 -7.97 -14.00
N PHE A 21 3.87 -7.26 -13.61
CA PHE A 21 2.84 -6.79 -14.54
C PHE A 21 3.41 -5.83 -15.60
N LEU A 22 4.37 -4.99 -15.22
CA LEU A 22 5.12 -4.16 -16.16
C LEU A 22 6.12 -5.01 -16.95
N TYR A 23 7.00 -5.74 -16.25
CA TYR A 23 8.17 -6.33 -16.89
C TYR A 23 7.86 -7.55 -17.78
N ALA A 24 6.75 -8.25 -17.57
CA ALA A 24 6.28 -9.28 -18.50
C ALA A 24 5.95 -8.75 -19.91
N LYS A 25 5.73 -7.43 -20.04
CA LYS A 25 5.53 -6.77 -21.35
C LYS A 25 6.85 -6.42 -22.04
N LEU A 26 7.96 -6.42 -21.29
CA LEU A 26 9.28 -5.98 -21.72
C LEU A 26 10.27 -7.14 -21.86
N ILE A 27 10.06 -8.22 -21.11
CA ILE A 27 10.93 -9.39 -21.07
C ILE A 27 10.08 -10.61 -21.42
N ALA A 28 10.28 -11.16 -22.62
CA ALA A 28 9.45 -12.25 -23.14
C ALA A 28 9.81 -13.62 -22.54
N ASP A 29 11.08 -13.84 -22.18
CA ASP A 29 11.55 -15.09 -21.58
C ASP A 29 11.23 -15.09 -20.07
N PRO A 30 10.38 -16.02 -19.58
CA PRO A 30 10.02 -16.08 -18.16
C PRO A 30 11.24 -16.25 -17.23
N ALA A 31 12.26 -17.01 -17.64
CA ALA A 31 13.44 -17.22 -16.81
C ALA A 31 14.27 -15.95 -16.66
N GLN A 32 14.38 -15.15 -17.72
CA GLN A 32 15.03 -13.84 -17.67
C GLN A 32 14.24 -12.83 -16.84
N LEU A 33 12.90 -12.86 -16.94
CA LEU A 33 12.03 -12.01 -16.14
C LEU A 33 12.17 -12.33 -14.64
N ASP A 34 12.13 -13.61 -14.28
CA ASP A 34 12.31 -14.07 -12.90
C ASP A 34 13.69 -13.64 -12.37
N TRP A 35 14.75 -13.83 -13.15
CA TRP A 35 16.09 -13.39 -12.78
C TRP A 35 16.17 -11.87 -12.62
N PHE A 36 15.58 -11.10 -13.54
CA PHE A 36 15.61 -9.64 -13.50
C PHE A 36 14.93 -9.06 -12.27
N LEU A 37 13.76 -9.58 -11.89
CA LEU A 37 13.04 -9.16 -10.68
C LEU A 37 13.72 -9.64 -9.40
N ALA A 38 14.48 -10.73 -9.45
CA ALA A 38 15.23 -11.23 -8.31
C ALA A 38 16.58 -10.51 -8.09
N ASN A 39 17.18 -9.92 -9.13
CA ASN A 39 18.55 -9.41 -9.06
C ASN A 39 18.71 -7.92 -9.39
N VAL A 40 17.81 -7.34 -10.20
CA VAL A 40 17.92 -5.96 -10.68
C VAL A 40 16.84 -5.08 -10.05
N VAL A 41 15.57 -5.27 -10.44
CA VAL A 41 14.44 -4.50 -9.90
C VAL A 41 13.80 -5.31 -8.78
N THR A 42 14.53 -5.39 -7.66
CA THR A 42 14.13 -6.17 -6.49
C THR A 42 13.13 -5.43 -5.63
N HIS A 43 12.44 -6.17 -4.76
CA HIS A 43 11.61 -5.59 -3.70
C HIS A 43 12.43 -4.67 -2.78
N ASP A 44 13.63 -5.06 -2.37
CA ASP A 44 14.50 -4.23 -1.53
C ASP A 44 14.91 -2.91 -2.20
N TRP A 45 15.07 -2.92 -3.52
CA TRP A 45 15.28 -1.69 -4.28
C TRP A 45 14.01 -0.82 -4.29
N HIS A 46 12.84 -1.40 -4.51
CA HIS A 46 11.57 -0.68 -4.50
C HIS A 46 11.23 -0.09 -3.13
N PHE A 47 11.38 -0.85 -2.04
CA PHE A 47 11.02 -0.43 -0.68
C PHE A 47 11.82 0.77 -0.19
N GLN A 48 12.94 1.10 -0.84
CA GLN A 48 13.66 2.34 -0.59
C GLN A 48 12.82 3.58 -0.97
N HIS A 49 12.00 3.48 -2.02
CA HIS A 49 11.05 4.54 -2.39
C HIS A 49 9.96 4.70 -1.35
N ASP A 50 9.46 3.59 -0.81
CA ASP A 50 8.46 3.60 0.28
C ASP A 50 9.04 4.19 1.57
N ALA A 51 10.34 4.07 1.79
CA ALA A 51 11.06 4.78 2.86
C ALA A 51 11.37 6.26 2.53
N GLY A 52 10.96 6.75 1.37
CA GLY A 52 11.10 8.14 0.95
C GLY A 52 12.43 8.48 0.27
N ARG A 53 13.20 7.48 -0.19
CA ARG A 53 14.36 7.75 -1.06
C ARG A 53 13.87 8.17 -2.46
N PRO A 54 14.41 9.25 -3.04
CA PRO A 54 13.98 9.71 -4.36
C PRO A 54 14.29 8.68 -5.45
N TRP A 55 13.34 8.41 -6.36
CA TRP A 55 13.55 7.42 -7.43
C TRP A 55 14.76 7.79 -8.29
N ARG A 56 14.99 9.09 -8.57
CA ARG A 56 16.13 9.56 -9.38
C ARG A 56 17.47 9.09 -8.87
N GLN A 57 17.62 9.01 -7.54
CA GLN A 57 18.86 8.56 -6.93
C GLN A 57 18.98 7.04 -7.04
N THR A 58 17.93 6.32 -6.60
CA THR A 58 17.93 4.85 -6.59
C THR A 58 18.01 4.24 -7.99
N THR A 59 17.43 4.87 -9.02
CA THR A 59 17.52 4.40 -10.41
C THR A 59 18.92 4.64 -10.96
N ALA A 60 19.54 5.79 -10.68
CA ALA A 60 20.92 6.06 -11.10
C ALA A 60 21.92 5.08 -10.46
N GLU A 61 21.78 4.80 -9.17
CA GLU A 61 22.57 3.80 -8.45
C GLU A 61 22.39 2.40 -9.07
N LEU A 62 21.14 2.01 -9.36
CA LEU A 62 20.84 0.71 -9.96
C LEU A 62 21.36 0.60 -11.39
N THR A 63 21.21 1.64 -12.22
CA THR A 63 21.74 1.68 -13.58
C THR A 63 23.26 1.60 -13.59
N ALA A 64 23.95 2.22 -12.63
CA ALA A 64 25.40 2.11 -12.51
C ALA A 64 25.85 0.68 -12.14
N ALA A 65 25.07 -0.04 -11.33
CA ALA A 65 25.33 -1.43 -10.97
C ALA A 65 25.00 -2.42 -12.11
N PHE A 66 23.99 -2.09 -12.93
CA PHE A 66 23.47 -2.95 -13.99
C PHE A 66 23.35 -2.19 -15.34
N PRO A 67 24.48 -1.78 -15.94
CA PRO A 67 24.47 -0.96 -17.16
C PRO A 67 23.80 -1.66 -18.35
N ASP A 68 23.91 -2.99 -18.46
CA ASP A 68 23.27 -3.78 -19.52
C ASP A 68 21.74 -3.81 -19.43
N HIS A 69 21.18 -3.36 -18.29
CA HIS A 69 19.74 -3.30 -18.04
C HIS A 69 19.21 -1.86 -17.96
N ALA A 70 20.00 -0.87 -18.37
CA ALA A 70 19.65 0.56 -18.24
C ALA A 70 18.27 0.90 -18.82
N ASP A 71 17.92 0.38 -19.99
CA ASP A 71 16.64 0.65 -20.64
C ASP A 71 15.44 0.08 -19.86
N LEU A 72 15.60 -1.12 -19.28
CA LEU A 72 14.57 -1.74 -18.43
C LEU A 72 14.38 -0.97 -17.13
N ILE A 73 15.48 -0.54 -16.49
CA ILE A 73 15.44 0.28 -15.28
C ILE A 73 14.77 1.64 -15.57
N ALA A 74 15.13 2.28 -16.68
CA ALA A 74 14.55 3.56 -17.11
C ALA A 74 13.04 3.47 -17.39
N ALA A 75 12.53 2.29 -17.74
CA ALA A 75 11.11 2.06 -17.97
C ALA A 75 10.27 2.09 -16.67
N TYR A 76 10.87 1.84 -15.50
CA TYR A 76 10.14 1.66 -14.25
C TYR A 76 9.28 2.88 -13.87
N VAL A 77 9.90 4.05 -13.80
CA VAL A 77 9.26 5.30 -13.31
C VAL A 77 8.12 5.77 -14.22
N PRO A 78 8.31 5.97 -15.55
CA PRO A 78 7.24 6.47 -16.41
C PRO A 78 6.10 5.47 -16.60
N ARG A 79 6.35 4.17 -16.36
CA ARG A 79 5.36 3.09 -16.51
C ARG A 79 4.94 2.48 -15.18
N TRP A 80 5.20 3.16 -14.07
CA TRP A 80 5.00 2.61 -12.73
C TRP A 80 3.56 2.14 -12.49
N LEU A 81 2.56 2.86 -13.01
CA LEU A 81 1.15 2.47 -12.90
C LEU A 81 0.84 1.10 -13.53
N GLU A 82 1.67 0.61 -14.46
CA GLU A 82 1.52 -0.73 -15.04
C GLU A 82 1.98 -1.85 -14.10
N THR A 83 2.58 -1.53 -12.95
CA THR A 83 2.88 -2.49 -11.88
C THR A 83 1.69 -2.74 -10.95
N ILE A 84 0.64 -1.93 -11.07
CA ILE A 84 -0.60 -2.11 -10.32
C ILE A 84 -1.46 -3.13 -11.07
N SER A 85 -1.74 -4.26 -10.43
CA SER A 85 -2.50 -5.36 -11.03
C SER A 85 -4.01 -5.10 -11.06
N GLY A 86 -4.45 -4.02 -10.42
CA GLY A 86 -5.83 -3.59 -10.34
C GLY A 86 -6.40 -3.71 -8.92
N PRO A 87 -7.70 -3.45 -8.74
CA PRO A 87 -8.34 -3.55 -7.45
C PRO A 87 -8.39 -4.99 -6.94
N VAL A 88 -8.23 -5.16 -5.64
CA VAL A 88 -8.45 -6.44 -4.98
C VAL A 88 -9.95 -6.79 -5.07
N PRO A 89 -10.33 -8.02 -5.49
CA PRO A 89 -11.73 -8.37 -5.72
C PRO A 89 -12.65 -8.07 -4.51
N GLY A 90 -13.72 -7.30 -4.78
CA GLY A 90 -14.74 -6.95 -3.79
C GLY A 90 -14.37 -5.85 -2.80
N MET A 91 -13.15 -5.32 -2.84
CA MET A 91 -12.69 -4.33 -1.86
C MET A 91 -13.17 -2.92 -2.17
N LEU A 92 -13.29 -2.54 -3.45
CA LEU A 92 -13.87 -1.25 -3.80
C LEU A 92 -15.35 -1.20 -3.41
N ASP A 93 -16.12 -2.24 -3.70
CA ASP A 93 -17.52 -2.34 -3.29
C ASP A 93 -17.67 -2.26 -1.76
N LEU A 94 -16.74 -2.86 -1.01
CA LEU A 94 -16.72 -2.78 0.45
C LEU A 94 -16.45 -1.34 0.95
N VAL A 95 -15.53 -0.62 0.30
CA VAL A 95 -15.28 0.79 0.60
C VAL A 95 -16.52 1.64 0.32
N GLU A 96 -17.17 1.43 -0.83
CA GLU A 96 -18.42 2.12 -1.18
C GLU A 96 -19.53 1.86 -0.14
N ASP A 97 -19.71 0.61 0.29
CA ASP A 97 -20.70 0.25 1.31
C ASP A 97 -20.44 0.93 2.66
N LEU A 98 -19.18 1.03 3.08
CA LEU A 98 -18.79 1.72 4.31
C LEU A 98 -19.00 3.24 4.19
N ALA A 99 -18.62 3.82 3.05
CA ALA A 99 -18.80 5.24 2.77
C ALA A 99 -20.29 5.63 2.74
N ALA A 100 -21.14 4.79 2.13
CA ALA A 100 -22.59 4.98 2.10
C ALA A 100 -23.23 4.99 3.50
N ARG A 101 -22.59 4.32 4.47
CA ARG A 101 -22.99 4.32 5.89
C ARG A 101 -22.38 5.46 6.71
N GLY A 102 -21.56 6.31 6.09
CA GLY A 102 -20.87 7.42 6.75
C GLY A 102 -19.75 6.98 7.69
N VAL A 103 -19.26 5.74 7.56
CA VAL A 103 -18.11 5.27 8.35
C VAL A 103 -16.87 6.06 7.93
N PRO A 104 -16.12 6.69 8.85
CA PRO A 104 -14.86 7.35 8.55
C PRO A 104 -13.83 6.35 8.00
N LEU A 105 -13.24 6.68 6.86
CA LEU A 105 -12.23 5.85 6.20
C LEU A 105 -10.88 6.58 6.16
N PHE A 106 -9.83 5.85 6.51
CA PHE A 106 -8.45 6.31 6.52
C PHE A 106 -7.52 5.26 5.91
N GLY A 107 -6.29 5.66 5.59
CA GLY A 107 -5.28 4.73 5.07
C GLY A 107 -3.91 4.90 5.73
N ILE A 108 -3.18 3.79 5.91
CA ILE A 108 -1.76 3.78 6.28
C ILE A 108 -1.03 2.86 5.30
N THR A 109 -0.22 3.42 4.42
CA THR A 109 0.42 2.66 3.35
C THR A 109 1.94 2.82 3.35
N ASN A 110 2.64 1.69 3.14
CA ASN A 110 4.04 1.74 2.69
C ASN A 110 4.03 2.00 1.19
N PHE A 111 4.32 3.24 0.79
CA PHE A 111 4.21 3.68 -0.60
C PHE A 111 5.11 4.89 -0.85
N SER A 112 5.78 4.90 -2.00
CA SER A 112 6.54 6.05 -2.49
C SER A 112 5.69 7.32 -2.61
N ALA A 113 6.19 8.43 -2.07
CA ALA A 113 5.58 9.75 -2.24
C ALA A 113 5.42 10.14 -3.72
N GLU A 114 6.42 9.80 -4.55
CA GLU A 114 6.47 10.19 -5.95
C GLU A 114 5.51 9.37 -6.82
N PHE A 115 5.28 8.10 -6.47
CA PHE A 115 4.33 7.23 -7.20
C PHE A 115 2.90 7.33 -6.68
N TRP A 116 2.74 7.72 -5.40
CA TRP A 116 1.43 7.93 -4.80
C TRP A 116 0.61 8.98 -5.56
N VAL A 117 1.21 10.10 -5.94
CA VAL A 117 0.51 11.21 -6.61
C VAL A 117 -0.21 10.77 -7.90
N PRO A 118 0.46 10.19 -8.91
CA PRO A 118 -0.22 9.72 -10.10
C PRO A 118 -1.16 8.53 -9.83
N PHE A 119 -0.82 7.64 -8.89
CA PHE A 119 -1.68 6.52 -8.54
C PHE A 119 -3.01 6.97 -7.93
N ARG A 120 -2.96 7.82 -6.91
CA ARG A 120 -4.14 8.39 -6.28
C ARG A 120 -5.02 9.05 -7.35
N ALA A 121 -4.45 9.89 -8.21
CA ALA A 121 -5.20 10.58 -9.25
C ALA A 121 -5.93 9.63 -10.22
N SER A 122 -5.47 8.39 -10.36
CA SER A 122 -6.10 7.37 -11.20
C SER A 122 -7.20 6.54 -10.51
N ALA A 123 -7.37 6.68 -9.19
CA ALA A 123 -8.22 5.81 -8.37
C ALA A 123 -9.26 6.63 -7.57
N PRO A 124 -10.52 6.73 -8.07
CA PRO A 124 -11.59 7.49 -7.41
C PRO A 124 -11.99 6.99 -6.02
N VAL A 125 -11.76 5.71 -5.70
CA VAL A 125 -12.13 5.14 -4.39
C VAL A 125 -11.52 5.91 -3.21
N PHE A 126 -10.35 6.52 -3.41
CA PHE A 126 -9.69 7.31 -2.37
C PHE A 126 -10.40 8.65 -2.09
N ASP A 127 -11.41 9.04 -2.88
CA ASP A 127 -12.27 10.22 -2.60
C ASP A 127 -13.13 10.03 -1.35
N HIS A 128 -13.36 8.77 -0.95
CA HIS A 128 -14.08 8.45 0.29
C HIS A 128 -13.21 8.53 1.54
N PHE A 129 -11.89 8.63 1.38
CA PHE A 129 -10.93 8.64 2.49
C PHE A 129 -10.78 10.05 3.02
N ARG A 130 -10.91 10.21 4.33
CA ARG A 130 -10.71 11.50 5.01
C ARG A 130 -9.24 11.91 5.00
N ASP A 131 -8.35 10.93 5.20
CA ASP A 131 -6.91 11.13 5.11
C ASP A 131 -6.18 9.79 4.90
N ILE A 132 -4.96 9.85 4.37
CA ILE A 132 -4.09 8.71 4.11
C ILE A 132 -2.64 9.09 4.48
N VAL A 133 -2.06 8.34 5.41
CA VAL A 133 -0.63 8.41 5.73
C VAL A 133 0.15 7.60 4.70
N VAL A 134 1.06 8.28 3.99
CA VAL A 134 1.92 7.70 2.94
C VAL A 134 3.35 7.68 3.45
N SER A 135 3.90 6.48 3.64
CA SER A 135 5.22 6.31 4.28
C SER A 135 6.34 7.10 3.61
N GLY A 136 6.36 7.17 2.27
CA GLY A 136 7.42 7.87 1.54
C GLY A 136 7.39 9.38 1.76
N THR A 137 6.21 9.94 2.06
CA THR A 137 6.04 11.36 2.39
C THR A 137 6.53 11.63 3.81
N GLU A 138 6.14 10.76 4.75
CA GLU A 138 6.47 10.92 6.17
C GLU A 138 7.87 10.41 6.54
N ARG A 139 8.48 9.61 5.67
CA ARG A 139 9.72 8.84 5.91
C ARG A 139 9.62 7.93 7.13
N LEU A 140 8.42 7.38 7.35
CA LEU A 140 8.10 6.42 8.39
C LEU A 140 7.37 5.25 7.73
N THR A 141 7.88 4.03 7.88
CA THR A 141 7.31 2.83 7.25
C THR A 141 6.75 1.89 8.30
N LYS A 142 5.62 1.24 8.01
CA LYS A 142 5.19 0.06 8.76
C LYS A 142 6.28 -1.02 8.69
N PRO A 143 6.55 -1.76 9.78
CA PRO A 143 5.82 -1.79 11.05
C PRO A 143 6.40 -0.85 12.14
N ASP A 144 7.10 0.24 11.80
CA ASP A 144 7.63 1.18 12.80
C ASP A 144 6.48 1.81 13.62
N PRO A 145 6.48 1.73 14.96
CA PRO A 145 5.45 2.33 15.82
C PRO A 145 5.17 3.81 15.54
N ALA A 146 6.15 4.56 15.06
CA ALA A 146 6.02 5.99 14.78
C ALA A 146 4.97 6.31 13.71
N ILE A 147 4.79 5.46 12.69
CA ILE A 147 3.78 5.71 11.64
C ILE A 147 2.36 5.57 12.19
N TYR A 148 2.13 4.63 13.10
CA TYR A 148 0.84 4.40 13.73
C TYR A 148 0.50 5.51 14.72
N ALA A 149 1.48 5.97 15.49
CA ALA A 149 1.31 7.12 16.38
C ALA A 149 0.97 8.39 15.61
N LEU A 150 1.68 8.64 14.50
CA LEU A 150 1.36 9.74 13.58
C LEU A 150 -0.05 9.62 13.00
N ALA A 151 -0.46 8.41 12.61
CA ALA A 151 -1.78 8.14 12.06
C ALA A 151 -2.89 8.44 13.08
N LEU A 152 -2.78 7.98 14.32
CA LEU A 152 -3.77 8.28 15.37
C LEU A 152 -3.95 9.78 15.58
N ASP A 153 -2.83 10.52 15.71
CA ASP A 153 -2.84 11.97 15.89
C ASP A 153 -3.46 12.69 14.69
N ARG A 154 -3.00 12.37 13.47
CA ARG A 154 -3.48 13.00 12.23
C ARG A 154 -4.95 12.71 11.94
N PHE A 155 -5.40 11.49 12.19
CA PHE A 155 -6.79 11.09 11.97
C PHE A 155 -7.72 11.57 13.08
N GLY A 156 -7.17 12.05 14.20
CA GLY A 156 -7.93 12.46 15.38
C GLY A 156 -8.63 11.27 16.05
N LEU A 157 -8.03 10.09 16.01
CA LEU A 157 -8.58 8.86 16.59
C LEU A 157 -7.93 8.56 17.94
N ALA A 158 -8.74 8.19 18.93
CA ALA A 158 -8.24 7.58 20.16
C ALA A 158 -7.90 6.09 19.93
N PRO A 159 -6.99 5.51 20.73
CA PRO A 159 -6.76 4.06 20.72
C PRO A 159 -8.07 3.27 20.86
N GLY A 160 -8.29 2.30 19.98
CA GLY A 160 -9.53 1.51 19.92
C GLY A 160 -10.58 2.01 18.94
N GLU A 161 -10.48 3.24 18.41
CA GLU A 161 -11.53 3.82 17.54
C GLU A 161 -11.40 3.44 16.07
N GLY A 162 -10.21 3.07 15.59
CA GLY A 162 -9.98 2.65 14.20
C GLY A 162 -9.66 1.16 14.09
N LEU A 163 -10.40 0.42 13.26
CA LEU A 163 -10.01 -0.94 12.87
C LEU A 163 -8.92 -0.87 11.80
N PHE A 164 -7.71 -1.32 12.10
CA PHE A 164 -6.60 -1.38 11.16
C PHE A 164 -6.57 -2.71 10.40
N ILE A 165 -6.54 -2.64 9.07
CA ILE A 165 -6.60 -3.79 8.16
C ILE A 165 -5.32 -3.83 7.33
N ASP A 166 -4.58 -4.93 7.38
CA ASP A 166 -3.32 -5.11 6.66
C ASP A 166 -3.13 -6.59 6.29
N ASP A 167 -2.51 -6.87 5.15
CA ASP A 167 -2.23 -8.24 4.69
C ASP A 167 -1.00 -8.85 5.37
N ARG A 168 -0.17 -8.04 6.05
CA ARG A 168 1.04 -8.48 6.73
C ARG A 168 0.83 -8.55 8.24
N LEU A 169 0.99 -9.75 8.81
CA LEU A 169 0.81 -9.99 10.24
C LEU A 169 1.69 -9.10 11.13
N GLU A 170 2.91 -8.79 10.71
CA GLU A 170 3.81 -7.90 11.43
C GLU A 170 3.29 -6.46 11.51
N ASN A 171 2.61 -5.99 10.46
CA ASN A 171 2.00 -4.66 10.45
C ASN A 171 0.76 -4.64 11.33
N VAL A 172 -0.06 -5.70 11.29
CA VAL A 172 -1.23 -5.85 12.17
C VAL A 172 -0.78 -5.82 13.63
N ALA A 173 0.21 -6.63 14.00
CA ALA A 173 0.71 -6.71 15.37
C ALA A 173 1.30 -5.38 15.86
N ALA A 174 2.01 -4.65 15.00
CA ALA A 174 2.52 -3.32 15.33
C ALA A 174 1.40 -2.29 15.50
N GLY A 175 0.38 -2.34 14.64
CA GLY A 175 -0.82 -1.51 14.78
C GLY A 175 -1.57 -1.78 16.09
N GLU A 176 -1.71 -3.06 16.48
CA GLU A 176 -2.29 -3.46 17.77
C GLU A 176 -1.49 -2.93 18.95
N ALA A 177 -0.16 -3.05 18.91
CA ALA A 177 0.71 -2.50 19.94
C ALA A 177 0.62 -0.97 20.04
N ALA A 178 0.29 -0.29 18.93
CA ALA A 178 0.09 1.16 18.87
C ALA A 178 -1.33 1.61 19.23
N GLY A 179 -2.28 0.68 19.43
CA GLY A 179 -3.64 0.98 19.88
C GLY A 179 -4.73 0.86 18.82
N PHE A 180 -4.44 0.33 17.63
CA PHE A 180 -5.46 -0.04 16.65
C PHE A 180 -5.93 -1.49 16.86
N PRO A 181 -7.23 -1.76 17.03
CA PRO A 181 -7.76 -3.10 16.79
C PRO A 181 -7.34 -3.60 15.40
N GLY A 182 -6.70 -4.77 15.34
CA GLY A 182 -6.13 -5.31 14.11
C GLY A 182 -7.04 -6.31 13.40
N HIS A 183 -7.00 -6.32 12.07
CA HIS A 183 -7.57 -7.37 11.24
C HIS A 183 -6.55 -7.79 10.17
N HIS A 184 -6.13 -9.05 10.22
CA HIS A 184 -5.29 -9.64 9.17
C HIS A 184 -6.12 -9.92 7.92
N PHE A 185 -5.84 -9.17 6.87
CA PHE A 185 -6.56 -9.24 5.62
C PHE A 185 -6.24 -10.54 4.86
N THR A 186 -7.28 -11.32 4.59
CA THR A 186 -7.19 -12.57 3.80
C THR A 186 -8.22 -12.62 2.67
N GLY A 187 -8.86 -11.48 2.37
CA GLY A 187 -9.88 -11.31 1.35
C GLY A 187 -11.11 -10.54 1.84
N ALA A 188 -11.91 -10.06 0.89
CA ALA A 188 -13.06 -9.21 1.16
C ALA A 188 -14.16 -9.91 1.98
N ALA A 189 -14.38 -11.22 1.79
CA ALA A 189 -15.46 -11.94 2.47
C ALA A 189 -15.21 -12.09 3.99
N PRO A 190 -14.05 -12.56 4.47
CA PRO A 190 -13.71 -12.54 5.89
C PRO A 190 -13.77 -11.13 6.50
N LEU A 191 -13.25 -10.14 5.81
CA LEU A 191 -13.27 -8.75 6.29
C LEU A 191 -14.71 -8.21 6.41
N ARG A 192 -15.56 -8.47 5.42
CA ARG A 192 -16.97 -8.08 5.44
C ARG A 192 -17.70 -8.66 6.65
N ALA A 193 -17.48 -9.93 6.97
CA ALA A 193 -18.07 -10.57 8.14
C ALA A 193 -17.61 -9.92 9.45
N GLU A 194 -16.33 -9.53 9.53
CA GLU A 194 -15.80 -8.84 10.70
C GLU A 194 -16.38 -7.43 10.85
N LEU A 195 -16.47 -6.66 9.77
CA LEU A 195 -17.09 -5.33 9.79
C LEU A 195 -18.55 -5.38 10.24
N GLN A 196 -19.31 -6.40 9.81
CA GLN A 196 -20.67 -6.65 10.27
C GLN A 196 -20.73 -7.00 11.76
N ARG A 197 -19.82 -7.87 12.23
CA ARG A 197 -19.71 -8.23 13.65
C ARG A 197 -19.42 -7.03 14.54
N LEU A 198 -18.66 -6.07 14.02
CA LEU A 198 -18.32 -4.81 14.69
C LEU A 198 -19.40 -3.73 14.54
N GLY A 199 -20.43 -3.95 13.71
CA GLY A 199 -21.51 -2.99 13.46
C GLY A 199 -21.14 -1.83 12.55
N LEU A 200 -20.04 -1.94 11.79
CA LEU A 200 -19.60 -0.96 10.80
C LEU A 200 -20.30 -1.17 9.43
N LEU A 201 -20.78 -2.40 9.20
CA LEU A 201 -21.50 -2.84 8.01
C LEU A 201 -22.71 -3.70 8.38
#